data_AF-A0A931ERH4-F1
#
_entry.id   AF-A0A931ERH4-F1
#
_cell.length_a   1.000
_cell.length_b   1.000
_cell.length_c   1.000
_cell.angle_alpha   90.00
_cell.angle_beta   90.00
_cell.angle_gamma   90.00
#
_symmetry.space_group_name_H-M   'P 1'
#
loop_
_entity.id
_entity.type
_entity.pdbx_description
1 polymer ?
#
loop_
_entity_poly.entity_id
_entity_poly.type
_entity_poly.pdbx_seq_one_letter_code
_entity_poly.pdbx_strand_id
1 'polypeptide(L)'
;MSYLSREVEVDGNTFSYRRIKEDIIINIIGIIRKDNINIATPERASLDVLYLYKDYYFDNLNPLNKLLISQILPVYQSAALEKRVFKILENG
;
A
#
# COMPACT_ATOMS: atom_id res chain seq x y z
N MET A 1 3.46 -21.40 2.22
CA MET A 1 3.63 -20.22 1.35
C MET A 1 4.80 -19.42 1.89
N SER A 2 5.96 -19.48 1.24
CA SER A 2 7.16 -18.74 1.67
C SER A 2 6.93 -17.24 1.45
N TYR A 3 6.93 -16.47 2.54
CA TYR A 3 6.93 -15.00 2.51
C TYR A 3 8.31 -14.53 2.05
N LEU A 4 8.56 -14.60 0.73
CA LEU A 4 9.84 -14.19 0.17
C LEU A 4 9.91 -12.65 0.24
N SER A 5 10.56 -12.16 1.28
CA SER A 5 11.13 -10.82 1.29
C SER A 5 12.56 -10.95 0.78
N ARG A 6 12.91 -10.15 -0.22
CA ARG A 6 14.25 -10.14 -0.81
C ARG A 6 14.74 -8.71 -0.80
N GLU A 7 15.97 -8.51 -0.39
CA GLU A 7 16.65 -7.22 -0.47
C GLU A 7 17.80 -7.37 -1.45
N VAL A 8 17.97 -6.38 -2.32
CA VAL A 8 19.04 -6.34 -3.32
C VAL A 8 19.70 -4.98 -3.23
N GLU A 9 21.02 -4.97 -3.12
CA GLU A 9 21.81 -3.74 -3.13
C GLU A 9 22.35 -3.51 -4.55
N VAL A 10 22.06 -2.35 -5.13
CA VAL A 10 22.53 -1.95 -6.45
C VAL A 10 23.02 -0.52 -6.37
N ASP A 11 24.28 -0.29 -6.71
CA ASP A 11 24.91 1.04 -6.74
C ASP A 11 24.73 1.82 -5.41
N GLY A 12 24.91 1.11 -4.28
CA GLY A 12 24.72 1.67 -2.93
C GLY A 12 23.27 1.91 -2.50
N ASN A 13 22.29 1.53 -3.33
CA ASN A 13 20.86 1.64 -3.01
C ASN A 13 20.27 0.28 -2.66
N THR A 14 19.51 0.21 -1.56
CA THR A 14 18.82 -1.01 -1.13
C THR A 14 17.41 -1.06 -1.67
N PHE A 15 17.11 -2.09 -2.46
CA PHE A 15 15.79 -2.38 -3.01
C PHE A 15 15.16 -3.56 -2.27
N SER A 16 14.08 -3.30 -1.52
CA SER A 16 13.34 -4.35 -0.79
C SER A 16 12.09 -4.76 -1.55
N TYR A 17 12.04 -6.03 -1.96
CA TYR A 17 10.90 -6.65 -2.63
C TYR A 17 10.01 -7.36 -1.61
N ARG A 18 8.71 -7.04 -1.65
CA ARG A 18 7.68 -7.61 -0.79
C ARG A 18 6.57 -8.21 -1.64
N ARG A 19 5.95 -9.29 -1.17
CA ARG A 19 4.79 -9.91 -1.81
C ARG A 19 3.55 -9.73 -0.92
N ILE A 20 2.48 -9.18 -1.49
CA ILE A 20 1.14 -9.15 -0.87
C ILE A 20 0.30 -10.32 -1.39
N LYS A 21 -0.89 -10.55 -0.81
CA LYS A 21 -1.78 -11.64 -1.24
C LYS A 21 -2.21 -11.46 -2.70
N GLU A 22 -2.35 -12.57 -3.41
CA GLU A 22 -2.64 -12.60 -4.84
C GLU A 22 -3.96 -11.89 -5.18
N ASP A 23 -5.01 -12.12 -4.39
CA ASP A 23 -6.32 -11.46 -4.54
C ASP A 23 -6.23 -9.94 -4.49
N ILE A 24 -5.25 -9.41 -3.74
CA ILE A 24 -5.02 -7.97 -3.61
C ILE A 24 -4.17 -7.44 -4.77
N ILE A 25 -3.20 -8.24 -5.27
CA ILE A 25 -2.31 -7.86 -6.40
C ILE A 25 -3.09 -7.73 -7.71
N ILE A 26 -3.99 -8.67 -7.99
CA ILE A 26 -4.75 -8.67 -9.26
C ILE A 26 -5.82 -7.58 -9.32
N ASN A 27 -6.12 -6.96 -8.18
CA ASN A 27 -7.10 -5.90 -8.09
C ASN A 27 -6.57 -4.60 -8.72
N ILE A 28 -7.34 -4.04 -9.64
CA ILE A 28 -6.94 -2.87 -10.43
C ILE A 28 -7.42 -1.54 -9.84
N ILE A 29 -8.18 -1.57 -8.73
CA ILE A 29 -8.70 -0.37 -8.09
C ILE A 29 -7.53 0.43 -7.49
N GLY A 30 -7.44 1.72 -7.84
CA GLY A 30 -6.32 2.57 -7.45
C GLY A 30 -5.03 2.27 -8.23
N ILE A 31 -5.10 1.65 -9.40
CA ILE A 31 -3.97 1.47 -10.32
C ILE A 31 -4.21 2.27 -11.60
N ILE A 32 -3.27 3.15 -11.92
CA ILE A 32 -3.18 3.86 -13.19
C ILE A 32 -2.42 2.98 -14.18
N ARG A 33 -3.08 2.65 -15.30
CA ARG A 33 -2.45 1.93 -16.41
C ARG A 33 -1.99 2.92 -17.46
N LYS A 34 -0.68 3.00 -17.67
CA LYS A 34 -0.09 3.91 -18.64
C LYS A 34 1.11 3.23 -19.32
N ASP A 35 1.15 3.24 -20.65
CA ASP A 35 2.27 2.72 -21.44
C ASP A 35 2.70 1.29 -21.06
N ASN A 36 1.74 0.38 -20.88
CA ASN A 36 1.95 -1.00 -20.41
C ASN A 36 2.52 -1.14 -18.99
N ILE A 37 2.55 -0.06 -18.21
CA ILE A 37 2.99 -0.03 -16.82
C ILE A 37 1.77 0.16 -15.91
N ASN A 38 1.75 -0.58 -14.81
CA ASN A 38 0.78 -0.44 -13.73
C ASN A 38 1.40 0.41 -12.62
N ILE A 39 0.83 1.58 -12.36
CA ILE A 39 1.31 2.52 -11.36
C ILE A 39 0.24 2.65 -10.27
N ALA A 40 0.58 2.36 -9.02
CA ALA A 40 -0.34 2.59 -7.91
C ALA A 40 -0.58 4.09 -7.71
N THR A 41 -1.84 4.50 -7.48
CA THR A 41 -2.13 5.87 -7.01
C THR A 41 -1.53 6.07 -5.61
N PRO A 42 -1.32 7.32 -5.16
CA PRO A 42 -0.82 7.59 -3.81
C PRO A 42 -1.63 6.90 -2.71
N GLU A 43 -2.95 6.82 -2.86
CA GLU A 43 -3.85 6.13 -1.93
C GLU A 43 -3.62 4.63 -1.92
N ARG A 44 -3.46 4.01 -3.10
CA ARG A 44 -3.15 2.58 -3.18
C ARG A 44 -1.77 2.27 -2.61
N ALA A 45 -0.78 3.07 -2.96
CA ALA A 45 0.59 2.91 -2.47
C ALA A 45 0.66 3.03 -0.95
N SER A 46 -0.04 4.00 -0.35
CA SER A 46 -0.10 4.17 1.10
C SER A 46 -0.76 2.99 1.81
N LEU A 47 -1.88 2.47 1.27
CA LEU A 47 -2.53 1.27 1.81
C LEU A 47 -1.66 0.01 1.68
N ASP A 48 -0.96 -0.16 0.56
CA ASP A 48 -0.02 -1.27 0.34
C ASP A 48 1.12 -1.23 1.38
N VAL A 49 1.66 -0.04 1.68
CA VAL A 49 2.67 0.17 2.71
C VAL A 49 2.13 -0.19 4.10
N LEU A 50 0.94 0.28 4.48
CA LEU A 50 0.33 -0.02 5.78
C LEU A 50 -0.07 -1.50 5.95
N TYR A 51 -0.38 -2.17 4.84
CA TYR A 51 -0.65 -3.60 4.84
C TYR A 51 0.63 -4.40 5.08
N LEU A 52 1.74 -3.99 4.45
CA LEU A 52 3.04 -4.66 4.57
C LEU A 52 3.74 -4.36 5.90
N TYR A 53 3.66 -3.11 6.37
CA TYR A 53 4.39 -2.62 7.53
C TYR A 53 3.41 -2.23 8.64
N LYS A 54 3.54 -2.91 9.77
CA LYS A 54 2.62 -2.73 10.90
C LYS A 54 2.81 -1.38 11.61
N ASP A 55 4.04 -0.89 11.61
CA ASP A 55 4.48 0.26 12.39
C ASP A 55 5.06 1.31 11.43
N TYR A 56 4.25 1.74 10.47
CA TYR A 56 4.61 2.78 9.51
C TYR A 56 3.72 4.01 9.72
N TYR A 57 4.34 5.19 9.77
CA TYR A 57 3.67 6.47 9.94
C TYR A 57 4.04 7.38 8.75
N PHE A 58 3.03 8.05 8.19
CA PHE A 58 3.25 9.05 7.15
C PHE A 58 3.29 10.43 7.80
N ASP A 59 4.35 11.20 7.52
CA ASP A 59 4.50 12.56 8.06
C ASP A 59 3.55 13.56 7.41
N ASN A 60 3.13 13.31 6.16
CA ASN A 60 2.24 14.19 5.41
C ASN A 60 1.13 13.40 4.70
N LEU A 61 -0.07 13.45 5.27
CA LEU A 61 -1.28 12.81 4.72
C LEU A 61 -2.13 13.76 3.86
N ASN A 62 -1.78 15.06 3.80
CA ASN A 62 -2.53 16.06 3.04
C ASN A 62 -2.75 15.73 1.55
N PRO A 63 -1.80 15.13 0.81
CA PRO A 63 -2.02 14.84 -0.61
C PRO A 63 -2.96 13.64 -0.84
N LEU A 64 -3.32 12.90 0.21
CA LEU A 64 -4.13 11.68 0.07
C LEU A 64 -5.62 11.99 0.10
N ASN A 65 -6.36 11.46 -0.87
CA ASN A 65 -7.80 11.58 -0.87
C ASN A 65 -8.45 10.54 0.06
N LYS A 66 -8.96 10.99 1.22
CA LYS A 66 -9.60 10.13 2.22
C LYS A 66 -10.77 9.32 1.64
N LEU A 67 -11.54 9.87 0.69
CA LEU A 67 -12.65 9.16 0.05
C LEU A 67 -12.16 7.98 -0.81
N LEU A 68 -11.11 8.18 -1.59
CA LEU A 68 -10.51 7.12 -2.41
C LEU A 68 -9.88 6.03 -1.53
N ILE A 69 -9.23 6.41 -0.43
CA ILE A 69 -8.71 5.44 0.54
C ILE A 69 -9.83 4.54 1.05
N SER A 70 -10.96 5.12 1.50
CA SER A 70 -12.10 4.34 1.98
C SER A 70 -12.72 3.42 0.92
N GLN A 71 -12.64 3.79 -0.37
CA GLN A 71 -13.10 2.95 -1.48
C GLN A 71 -12.16 1.77 -1.78
N ILE A 72 -10.84 1.96 -1.63
CA ILE A 72 -9.83 0.93 -1.92
C ILE A 72 -9.64 -0.02 -0.73
N LEU A 73 -9.80 0.47 0.50
CA LEU A 73 -9.55 -0.26 1.75
C LEU A 73 -10.23 -1.66 1.83
N PRO A 74 -11.49 -1.86 1.38
CA PRO A 74 -12.15 -3.18 1.40
C PRO A 74 -11.41 -4.26 0.59
N VAL A 75 -10.59 -3.88 -0.40
CA VAL A 75 -9.81 -4.81 -1.24
C VAL A 75 -8.85 -5.67 -0.41
N TYR A 76 -8.36 -5.14 0.71
CA TYR A 76 -7.38 -5.83 1.56
C TYR A 76 -8.03 -6.84 2.51
N GLN A 77 -9.36 -6.78 2.69
CA GLN A 77 -10.15 -7.70 3.52
C GLN A 77 -9.52 -7.93 4.91
N SER A 78 -9.06 -6.85 5.55
CA SER A 78 -8.31 -6.94 6.81
C SER A 78 -8.78 -5.91 7.82
N ALA A 79 -9.57 -6.37 8.80
CA ALA A 79 -10.06 -5.54 9.90
C ALA A 79 -8.93 -4.88 10.72
N ALA A 80 -7.75 -5.48 10.75
CA ALA A 80 -6.59 -4.90 11.42
C ALA A 80 -6.02 -3.70 10.64
N LEU A 81 -5.99 -3.78 9.31
CA LEU A 81 -5.59 -2.66 8.45
C LEU A 81 -6.62 -1.53 8.58
N GLU A 82 -7.91 -1.85 8.51
CA GLU A 82 -8.99 -0.86 8.61
C GLU A 82 -8.86 -0.02 9.88
N LYS A 83 -8.73 -0.66 11.04
CA LYS A 83 -8.53 0.04 12.33
C LYS A 83 -7.33 0.97 12.33
N ARG A 84 -6.23 0.59 11.68
CA ARG A 84 -5.01 1.40 11.61
C ARG A 84 -5.19 2.59 10.68
N VAL A 85 -5.78 2.37 9.51
CA VAL A 85 -6.07 3.43 8.55
C VAL A 85 -6.99 4.47 9.17
N PHE A 86 -8.06 4.06 9.84
CA PHE A 86 -8.94 4.99 10.56
C PHE A 86 -8.18 5.77 11.64
N LYS A 87 -7.37 5.10 12.46
CA LYS A 87 -6.55 5.78 13.47
C LYS A 87 -5.60 6.82 12.88
N ILE A 88 -4.99 6.53 11.73
CA ILE A 88 -4.07 7.45 11.05
C ILE A 88 -4.84 8.64 10.46
N LEU A 89 -6.01 8.40 9.86
CA LEU A 89 -6.84 9.44 9.25
C LEU A 89 -7.58 10.34 10.25
N GLU A 90 -7.84 9.85 11.47
CA GLU A 90 -8.44 10.63 12.57
C GLU A 90 -7.42 11.53 13.28
N ASN A 91 -6.14 11.15 13.30
CA ASN A 91 -5.06 11.92 13.92
C ASN A 91 -4.33 12.86 12.94
N GLY A 92 -4.77 12.95 11.69
CA GLY A 92 -4.13 13.71 10.61
C GLY A 92 -5.06 14.59 9.79
#